data_AF-A0A081G2D2-F1
#
_entry.id   AF-A0A081G2D2-F1
#
_cell.length_a   1.000
_cell.length_b   1.000
_cell.length_c   1.000
_cell.angle_alpha   90.00
_cell.angle_beta   90.00
_cell.angle_gamma   90.00
#
_symmetry.space_group_name_H-M   'P 1'
#
loop_
_entity.id
_entity.type
_entity.pdbx_description
1 polymer ?
#
loop_
_entity_poly.entity_id
_entity_poly.type
_entity_poly.pdbx_seq_one_letter_code
_entity_poly.pdbx_strand_id
1 'polypeptide(L)'
;MLASDSTGNSFALEIERAGKAYRQAWEEPVASSEQPLEESEVETRLAAIKAKPNMERTAAETEYLIEHDTRMAEIAAKDINQRTADEIDYMQKAGGFVNTMSKLSPKERALYDELVAAGDTKAVEAMNRIAMTRYAFEGTITLPNGARFDPDLTEISVQNIEKFFRHCFDDPGGEIGRSFDALAAALDRRVSTRETV
;
A
#
# COMPACT_ATOMS: atom_id res chain seq x y z
N MET A 1 -34.09 -11.78 31.41
CA MET A 1 -32.89 -11.07 31.89
C MET A 1 -31.69 -11.89 31.45
N LEU A 2 -31.27 -11.68 30.20
CA LEU A 2 -30.13 -10.83 29.80
C LEU A 2 -28.79 -11.46 30.19
N ALA A 3 -28.28 -12.24 29.24
CA ALA A 3 -26.86 -12.52 29.09
C ALA A 3 -26.19 -11.29 28.43
N SER A 4 -25.01 -10.90 28.90
CA SER A 4 -24.14 -9.94 28.21
C SER A 4 -22.66 -10.25 28.51
N ASP A 5 -22.02 -10.81 27.49
CA ASP A 5 -20.67 -10.57 26.95
C ASP A 5 -19.46 -10.45 27.88
N SER A 6 -18.60 -11.48 27.83
CA SER A 6 -17.22 -11.48 28.34
C SER A 6 -16.17 -11.64 27.23
N THR A 7 -16.44 -11.14 26.02
CA THR A 7 -15.58 -11.35 24.83
C THR A 7 -14.52 -10.27 24.60
N GLY A 8 -14.49 -9.22 25.41
CA GLY A 8 -13.58 -8.07 25.20
C GLY A 8 -12.13 -8.26 25.67
N ASN A 9 -11.79 -9.35 26.37
CA ASN A 9 -10.50 -9.47 27.07
C ASN A 9 -9.56 -10.57 26.52
N SER A 10 -9.96 -11.31 25.48
CA SER A 10 -9.14 -12.38 24.90
C SER A 10 -8.12 -11.85 23.89
N PHE A 11 -8.52 -10.87 23.08
CA PHE A 11 -7.72 -10.41 21.93
C PHE A 11 -6.54 -9.52 22.35
N ALA A 12 -6.75 -8.67 23.36
CA ALA A 12 -5.68 -7.85 23.93
C ALA A 12 -4.56 -8.71 24.57
N LEU A 13 -4.95 -9.80 25.23
CA LEU A 13 -4.03 -10.78 25.83
C LEU A 13 -3.28 -11.62 24.79
N GLU A 14 -3.89 -11.88 23.62
CA GLU A 14 -3.23 -12.56 22.50
C GLU A 14 -2.25 -11.64 21.75
N ILE A 15 -2.57 -10.35 21.57
CA ILE A 15 -1.66 -9.36 20.99
C ILE A 15 -0.45 -9.14 21.91
N GLU A 16 -0.67 -9.08 23.22
CA GLU A 16 0.43 -8.92 24.18
C GLU A 16 1.33 -10.16 24.26
N ARG A 17 0.75 -11.37 24.12
CA ARG A 17 1.51 -12.64 24.01
C ARG A 17 2.29 -12.73 22.69
N ALA A 18 1.69 -12.32 21.57
CA ALA A 18 2.37 -12.28 20.27
C ALA A 18 3.53 -11.26 20.29
N GLY A 19 3.34 -10.09 20.91
CA GLY A 19 4.39 -9.08 21.07
C GLY A 19 5.49 -9.45 22.07
N LYS A 20 5.23 -10.40 22.98
CA LYS A 20 6.25 -10.98 23.89
C LYS A 20 7.03 -12.11 23.21
N ALA A 21 6.35 -12.98 22.47
CA ALA A 21 7.01 -14.00 21.64
C ALA A 21 7.93 -13.38 20.57
N TYR A 22 7.52 -12.26 19.98
CA TYR A 22 8.33 -11.49 19.02
C TYR A 22 9.60 -10.89 19.65
N ARG A 23 9.54 -10.48 20.93
CA ARG A 23 10.70 -9.96 21.68
C ARG A 23 11.61 -11.05 22.25
N GLN A 24 11.06 -12.23 22.56
CA GLN A 24 11.80 -13.31 23.22
C GLN A 24 12.45 -14.27 22.21
N ALA A 25 12.02 -14.29 20.95
CA ALA A 25 12.73 -14.93 19.84
C ALA A 25 13.99 -14.16 19.39
N TRP A 26 14.33 -13.04 20.05
CA TRP A 26 15.39 -12.10 19.68
C TRP A 26 16.64 -12.13 20.61
N GLU A 27 16.79 -13.17 21.45
CA GLU A 27 17.99 -13.33 22.30
C GLU A 27 18.61 -14.74 22.21
N GLU A 28 18.79 -15.28 21.00
CA GLU A 28 19.78 -16.35 20.78
C GLU A 28 20.81 -15.92 19.72
N PRO A 29 22.12 -15.99 20.02
CA PRO A 29 23.15 -15.63 19.06
C PRO A 29 23.34 -16.81 18.11
N VAL A 30 22.70 -16.76 16.93
CA VAL A 30 23.06 -17.66 15.84
C VAL A 30 24.29 -17.08 15.16
N ALA A 31 25.43 -17.74 15.33
CA ALA A 31 26.64 -17.42 14.60
C ALA A 31 26.38 -17.64 13.09
N SER A 32 26.20 -16.57 12.31
CA SER A 32 26.17 -16.65 10.85
C SER A 32 27.61 -16.66 10.33
N SER A 33 28.00 -17.80 9.74
CA SER A 33 29.16 -17.88 8.86
C SER A 33 28.70 -17.65 7.42
N GLU A 34 28.37 -16.40 7.07
CA GLU A 34 28.13 -16.01 5.68
C GLU A 34 29.37 -15.31 5.13
N GLN A 35 30.00 -15.95 4.14
CA GLN A 35 31.00 -15.29 3.31
C GLN A 35 30.31 -14.19 2.50
N PRO A 36 30.98 -13.05 2.23
CA PRO A 36 30.37 -11.98 1.44
C PRO A 36 29.97 -12.53 0.06
N LEU A 37 28.68 -12.47 -0.26
CA LEU A 37 28.16 -12.77 -1.58
C LEU A 37 28.69 -11.72 -2.56
N GLU A 38 29.06 -12.15 -3.77
CA GLU A 38 29.42 -11.23 -4.85
C GLU A 38 28.21 -10.35 -5.19
N GLU A 39 28.43 -9.05 -5.43
CA GLU A 39 27.39 -8.04 -5.65
C GLU A 39 26.39 -8.46 -6.76
N SER A 40 26.87 -9.19 -7.77
CA SER A 40 26.05 -9.72 -8.88
C SER A 40 25.06 -10.84 -8.46
N GLU A 41 25.40 -11.63 -7.44
CA GLU A 41 24.51 -12.66 -6.90
C GLU A 41 23.40 -12.02 -6.05
N VAL A 42 23.73 -10.97 -5.31
CA VAL A 42 22.76 -10.17 -4.55
C VAL A 42 21.74 -9.52 -5.48
N GLU A 43 22.19 -8.85 -6.54
CA GLU A 43 21.32 -8.23 -7.54
C GLU A 43 20.39 -9.24 -8.22
N THR A 44 20.93 -10.40 -8.61
CA THR A 44 20.15 -11.47 -9.24
C THR A 44 19.05 -11.98 -8.31
N ARG A 45 19.38 -12.20 -7.03
CA ARG A 45 18.41 -12.65 -6.03
C ARG A 45 17.35 -11.58 -5.73
N LEU A 46 17.75 -10.31 -5.62
CA LEU A 46 16.82 -9.19 -5.47
C LEU A 46 15.86 -9.09 -6.66
N ALA A 47 16.35 -9.22 -7.89
CA ALA A 47 15.52 -9.19 -9.10
C ALA A 47 14.49 -10.34 -9.11
N ALA A 48 14.92 -11.55 -8.74
CA ALA A 48 14.03 -12.71 -8.65
C ALA A 48 12.94 -12.52 -7.58
N ILE A 49 13.27 -11.96 -6.41
CA ILE A 49 12.31 -11.65 -5.35
C ILE A 49 11.33 -10.57 -5.82
N LYS A 50 11.83 -9.48 -6.41
CA LYS A 50 11.03 -8.35 -6.90
C LYS A 50 10.04 -8.76 -8.00
N ALA A 51 10.37 -9.77 -8.79
CA ALA A 51 9.49 -10.31 -9.83
C ALA A 51 8.27 -11.09 -9.26
N LYS A 52 8.32 -11.54 -8.00
CA LYS A 52 7.20 -12.25 -7.36
C LYS A 52 6.14 -11.27 -6.82
N PRO A 53 4.85 -11.60 -6.93
CA PRO A 53 3.78 -11.01 -6.11
C PRO A 53 4.12 -11.01 -4.62
N ASN A 54 3.75 -9.95 -3.87
CA ASN A 54 4.02 -9.92 -2.42
C ASN A 54 3.42 -11.13 -1.68
N MET A 55 2.20 -11.55 -2.05
CA MET A 55 1.51 -12.71 -1.43
C MET A 55 2.21 -14.04 -1.70
N GLU A 56 3.09 -14.11 -2.70
CA GLU A 56 3.85 -15.32 -3.06
C GLU A 56 5.29 -15.29 -2.50
N ARG A 57 5.69 -14.19 -1.84
CA ARG A 57 7.00 -14.08 -1.19
C ARG A 57 6.95 -14.71 0.18
N THR A 58 8.00 -15.45 0.51
CA THR A 58 8.24 -15.96 1.86
C THR A 58 8.72 -14.84 2.78
N ALA A 59 8.58 -15.03 4.10
CA ALA A 59 9.10 -14.07 5.08
C ALA A 59 10.61 -13.82 4.90
N ALA A 60 11.39 -14.86 4.60
CA ALA A 60 12.82 -14.76 4.35
C ALA A 60 13.15 -13.96 3.07
N GLU A 61 12.31 -14.01 2.04
CA GLU A 61 12.49 -13.20 0.83
C GLU A 61 12.17 -11.72 1.09
N THR A 62 11.17 -11.43 1.92
CA THR A 62 10.86 -10.07 2.35
C THR A 62 11.98 -9.51 3.24
N GLU A 63 12.52 -10.30 4.17
CA GLU A 63 13.67 -9.93 5.00
C GLU A 63 14.91 -9.68 4.14
N TYR A 64 15.22 -10.58 3.21
CA TYR A 64 16.33 -10.42 2.27
C TYR A 64 16.18 -9.15 1.42
N LEU A 65 14.96 -8.83 0.98
CA LEU A 65 14.70 -7.58 0.26
C LEU A 65 14.99 -6.36 1.14
N ILE A 66 14.54 -6.36 2.41
CA ILE A 66 14.77 -5.23 3.33
C ILE A 66 16.25 -5.08 3.68
N GLU A 67 16.97 -6.18 3.85
CA GLU A 67 18.38 -6.19 4.25
C GLU A 67 19.33 -5.80 3.12
N HIS A 68 19.06 -6.26 1.88
CA HIS A 68 19.99 -6.10 0.77
C HIS A 68 19.62 -5.01 -0.23
N ASP A 69 18.39 -4.49 -0.21
CA ASP A 69 17.99 -3.35 -1.03
C ASP A 69 18.15 -2.05 -0.23
N THR A 70 19.32 -1.41 -0.35
CA THR A 70 19.65 -0.18 0.37
C THR A 70 18.59 0.91 0.22
N ARG A 71 18.03 1.07 -0.99
CA ARG A 71 16.97 2.07 -1.24
C ARG A 71 15.68 1.69 -0.52
N MET A 72 15.30 0.41 -0.51
CA MET A 72 14.14 -0.06 0.25
C MET A 72 14.33 0.17 1.75
N ALA A 73 15.52 -0.13 2.29
CA ALA A 73 15.86 0.08 3.69
C ALA A 73 15.79 1.56 4.09
N GLU A 74 16.38 2.44 3.28
CA GLU A 74 16.36 3.89 3.48
C GLU A 74 14.93 4.45 3.51
N ILE A 75 14.06 4.00 2.59
CA ILE A 75 12.67 4.45 2.55
C ILE A 75 11.87 3.86 3.72
N ALA A 76 12.11 2.59 4.07
CA ALA A 76 11.44 1.92 5.18
C ALA A 76 11.73 2.58 6.53
N ALA A 77 12.93 3.14 6.71
CA ALA A 77 13.32 3.88 7.91
C ALA A 77 12.65 5.27 8.04
N LYS A 78 12.06 5.81 6.97
CA LYS A 78 11.35 7.11 7.00
C LYS A 78 9.95 6.99 7.59
N ASP A 79 9.50 8.07 8.22
CA ASP A 79 8.08 8.24 8.54
C ASP A 79 7.25 8.16 7.26
N ILE A 80 6.11 7.47 7.33
CA ILE A 80 5.26 7.21 6.15
C ILE A 80 4.82 8.52 5.49
N ASN A 81 4.61 9.59 6.26
CA ASN A 81 4.16 10.89 5.74
C ASN A 81 5.28 11.76 5.18
N GLN A 82 6.54 11.33 5.32
CA GLN A 82 7.72 12.03 4.79
C GLN A 82 8.23 11.44 3.48
N ARG A 83 7.61 10.35 3.00
CA ARG A 83 7.99 9.71 1.74
C ARG A 83 7.49 10.55 0.56
N THR A 84 8.30 10.61 -0.48
CA THR A 84 7.96 11.25 -1.75
C THR A 84 7.19 10.32 -2.68
N ALA A 85 6.57 10.86 -3.73
CA ALA A 85 5.84 10.08 -4.73
C ALA A 85 6.69 8.96 -5.37
N ASP A 86 7.94 9.23 -5.71
CA ASP A 86 8.88 8.26 -6.28
C ASP A 86 9.26 7.17 -5.26
N GLU A 87 9.39 7.52 -3.98
CA GLU A 87 9.68 6.53 -2.93
C GLU A 87 8.47 5.63 -2.65
N ILE A 88 7.27 6.20 -2.67
CA ILE A 88 6.03 5.43 -2.59
C ILE A 88 5.95 4.48 -3.79
N ASP A 89 6.25 4.96 -5.00
CA ASP A 89 6.27 4.13 -6.20
C ASP A 89 7.31 3.00 -6.12
N TYR A 90 8.52 3.32 -5.66
CA TYR A 90 9.56 2.33 -5.44
C TYR A 90 9.11 1.26 -4.46
N MET A 91 8.50 1.63 -3.34
CA MET A 91 7.97 0.67 -2.38
C MET A 91 6.85 -0.20 -2.95
N GLN A 92 5.97 0.37 -3.77
CA GLN A 92 4.92 -0.42 -4.43
C GLN A 92 5.53 -1.45 -5.38
N LYS A 93 6.53 -1.03 -6.18
CA LYS A 93 7.20 -1.86 -7.19
C LYS A 93 8.12 -2.91 -6.58
N ALA A 94 9.00 -2.50 -5.68
CA ALA A 94 9.97 -3.37 -5.03
C ALA A 94 9.33 -4.22 -3.93
N GLY A 95 8.48 -3.64 -3.09
CA GLY A 95 7.80 -4.31 -1.97
C GLY A 95 6.65 -5.25 -2.36
N GLY A 96 6.32 -5.32 -3.66
CA GLY A 96 5.43 -6.35 -4.21
C GLY A 96 3.93 -6.00 -4.22
N PHE A 97 3.56 -4.75 -3.97
CA PHE A 97 2.22 -4.24 -4.27
C PHE A 97 1.99 -4.00 -5.78
N VAL A 98 2.93 -4.38 -6.66
CA VAL A 98 2.74 -4.44 -8.12
C VAL A 98 1.44 -5.16 -8.50
N ASN A 99 1.08 -6.22 -7.77
CA ASN A 99 -0.19 -6.93 -7.98
C ASN A 99 -1.41 -6.07 -7.68
N THR A 100 -1.31 -5.16 -6.74
CA THR A 100 -2.36 -4.19 -6.43
C THR A 100 -2.54 -3.21 -7.60
N MET A 101 -1.44 -2.73 -8.18
CA MET A 101 -1.46 -1.88 -9.38
C MET A 101 -1.93 -2.62 -10.65
N SER A 102 -1.92 -3.95 -10.67
CA SER A 102 -2.51 -4.74 -11.76
C SER A 102 -4.02 -4.54 -11.90
N LYS A 103 -4.71 -4.13 -10.82
CA LYS A 103 -6.14 -3.79 -10.78
C LYS A 103 -6.46 -2.41 -11.34
N LEU A 104 -5.45 -1.66 -11.76
CA LEU A 104 -5.63 -0.42 -12.51
C LEU A 104 -5.69 -0.73 -14.00
N SER A 105 -6.64 -0.10 -14.70
CA SER A 105 -6.67 -0.09 -16.17
C SER A 105 -5.44 0.62 -16.74
N PRO A 106 -5.12 0.44 -18.03
CA PRO A 106 -4.01 1.16 -18.67
C PRO A 106 -4.09 2.69 -18.52
N LYS A 107 -5.29 3.27 -18.60
CA LYS A 107 -5.52 4.72 -18.41
C LYS A 107 -5.20 5.16 -16.98
N GLU A 108 -5.58 4.36 -15.99
CA GLU A 108 -5.35 4.65 -14.57
C GLU A 108 -3.89 4.45 -14.18
N ARG A 109 -3.18 3.49 -14.80
CA ARG A 109 -1.72 3.36 -14.65
C ARG A 109 -0.99 4.57 -15.24
N ALA A 110 -1.38 5.03 -16.43
CA ALA A 110 -0.82 6.26 -16.99
C ALA A 110 -1.09 7.48 -16.10
N LEU A 111 -2.29 7.57 -15.50
CA LEU A 111 -2.60 8.58 -14.50
C LEU A 111 -1.62 8.53 -13.32
N TYR A 112 -1.41 7.34 -12.76
CA TYR A 112 -0.48 7.13 -11.67
C TYR A 112 0.96 7.53 -12.04
N ASP A 113 1.48 7.09 -13.19
CA ASP A 113 2.86 7.40 -13.61
C ASP A 113 3.08 8.92 -13.78
N GLU A 114 2.10 9.63 -14.33
CA GLU A 114 2.12 11.09 -14.42
C GLU A 114 2.08 11.78 -13.04
N LEU A 115 1.32 11.27 -12.07
CA LEU A 115 1.29 11.80 -10.69
C LEU A 115 2.64 11.59 -9.99
N VAL A 116 3.26 10.43 -10.19
CA VAL A 116 4.62 10.15 -9.71
C VAL A 116 5.61 11.13 -10.32
N ALA A 117 5.58 11.32 -11.64
CA ALA A 117 6.46 12.25 -12.35
C ALA A 117 6.26 13.72 -11.91
N ALA A 118 5.03 14.10 -11.54
CA ALA A 118 4.72 15.42 -11.01
C ALA A 118 5.11 15.61 -9.53
N GLY A 119 5.49 14.55 -8.82
CA GLY A 119 5.76 14.60 -7.38
C GLY A 119 4.49 14.75 -6.52
N ASP A 120 3.31 14.47 -7.08
CA ASP A 120 1.99 14.61 -6.44
C ASP A 120 1.76 13.48 -5.40
N THR A 121 2.58 13.46 -4.36
CA THR A 121 2.70 12.39 -3.35
C THR A 121 1.34 12.00 -2.76
N LYS A 122 0.52 12.98 -2.35
CA LYS A 122 -0.82 12.71 -1.79
C LYS A 122 -1.78 12.10 -2.82
N ALA A 123 -1.69 12.47 -4.09
CA ALA A 123 -2.52 11.86 -5.12
C ALA A 123 -2.07 10.42 -5.43
N VAL A 124 -0.75 10.15 -5.38
CA VAL A 124 -0.19 8.80 -5.50
C VAL A 124 -0.65 7.90 -4.33
N GLU A 125 -0.66 8.41 -3.10
CA GLU A 125 -1.23 7.70 -1.94
C GLU A 125 -2.69 7.29 -2.17
N ALA A 126 -3.52 8.20 -2.70
CA ALA A 126 -4.92 7.90 -2.99
C ALA A 126 -5.09 6.87 -4.11
N MET A 127 -4.28 6.93 -5.17
CA MET A 127 -4.28 5.91 -6.23
C MET A 127 -3.95 4.52 -5.68
N ASN A 128 -2.97 4.42 -4.78
CA ASN A 128 -2.63 3.16 -4.12
C ASN A 128 -3.78 2.61 -3.26
N ARG A 129 -4.51 3.49 -2.57
CA ARG A 129 -5.70 3.10 -1.78
C ARG A 129 -6.84 2.60 -2.67
N ILE A 130 -7.05 3.22 -3.82
CA ILE A 130 -8.06 2.75 -4.79
C ILE A 130 -7.66 1.38 -5.34
N ALA A 131 -6.42 1.22 -5.76
CA ALA A 131 -5.88 -0.07 -6.22
C ALA A 131 -6.04 -1.14 -5.14
N MET A 132 -5.76 -0.80 -3.88
CA MET A 132 -5.93 -1.70 -2.73
C MET A 132 -7.40 -2.06 -2.49
N THR A 133 -8.33 -1.10 -2.64
CA THR A 133 -9.77 -1.37 -2.55
C THR A 133 -10.20 -2.40 -3.59
N ARG A 134 -9.78 -2.23 -4.84
CA ARG A 134 -10.04 -3.19 -5.94
C ARG A 134 -9.39 -4.56 -5.73
N TYR A 135 -8.24 -4.58 -5.07
CA TYR A 135 -7.57 -5.83 -4.75
C TYR A 135 -8.25 -6.57 -3.59
N ALA A 136 -8.68 -5.84 -2.56
CA ALA A 136 -9.26 -6.41 -1.33
C ALA A 136 -10.71 -6.85 -1.48
N PHE A 137 -11.45 -6.26 -2.43
CA PHE A 137 -12.87 -6.55 -2.63
C PHE A 137 -13.14 -7.10 -4.02
N GLU A 138 -13.96 -8.16 -4.08
CA GLU A 138 -14.51 -8.67 -5.33
C GLU A 138 -15.99 -8.30 -5.43
N GLY A 139 -16.40 -7.82 -6.61
CA GLY A 139 -17.79 -7.48 -6.90
C GLY A 139 -18.31 -6.25 -6.15
N THR A 140 -19.63 -6.17 -6.01
CA THR A 140 -20.29 -5.00 -5.41
C THR A 140 -20.15 -4.97 -3.90
N ILE A 141 -19.58 -3.89 -3.36
CA ILE A 141 -19.52 -3.61 -1.92
C ILE A 141 -20.63 -2.66 -1.48
N THR A 142 -21.00 -2.72 -0.21
CA THR A 142 -21.95 -1.80 0.42
C THR A 142 -21.21 -0.96 1.46
N LEU A 143 -21.26 0.35 1.29
CA LEU A 143 -20.61 1.33 2.15
C LEU A 143 -21.44 1.61 3.42
N PRO A 144 -20.84 2.19 4.48
CA PRO A 144 -21.56 2.53 5.71
C PRO A 144 -22.75 3.47 5.51
N ASN A 145 -22.71 4.33 4.49
CA ASN A 145 -23.81 5.22 4.11
C ASN A 145 -24.91 4.53 3.27
N GLY A 146 -24.83 3.21 3.07
CA GLY A 146 -25.78 2.42 2.28
C GLY A 146 -25.55 2.46 0.77
N ALA A 147 -24.61 3.27 0.28
CA ALA A 147 -24.27 3.28 -1.14
C ALA A 147 -23.60 1.97 -1.56
N ARG A 148 -23.84 1.56 -2.81
CA ARG A 148 -23.29 0.31 -3.37
C ARG A 148 -22.56 0.62 -4.66
N PHE A 149 -21.41 0.01 -4.84
CA PHE A 149 -20.63 0.10 -6.07
C PHE A 149 -19.71 -1.09 -6.23
N ASP A 150 -19.29 -1.36 -7.45
CA ASP A 150 -18.26 -2.35 -7.77
C ASP A 150 -16.94 -1.61 -7.99
N PRO A 151 -15.92 -1.79 -7.14
CA PRO A 151 -14.65 -1.08 -7.27
C PRO A 151 -13.94 -1.33 -8.60
N ASP A 152 -14.03 -2.54 -9.15
CA ASP A 152 -13.37 -2.94 -10.40
C ASP A 152 -14.03 -2.31 -11.63
N LEU A 153 -15.34 -2.04 -11.56
CA LEU A 153 -16.11 -1.41 -12.66
C LEU A 153 -16.26 0.10 -12.52
N THR A 154 -15.89 0.68 -11.38
CA THR A 154 -16.08 2.11 -11.11
C THR A 154 -14.86 2.90 -11.53
N GLU A 155 -15.05 3.84 -12.47
CA GLU A 155 -13.99 4.74 -12.95
C GLU A 155 -13.44 5.62 -11.81
N ILE A 156 -12.13 5.85 -11.81
CA ILE A 156 -11.49 6.87 -10.99
C ILE A 156 -11.80 8.26 -11.57
N SER A 157 -12.80 8.91 -11.01
CA SER A 157 -13.23 10.27 -11.34
C SER A 157 -13.46 11.06 -10.05
N VAL A 158 -13.47 12.41 -10.14
CA VAL A 158 -13.77 13.27 -8.98
C VAL A 158 -15.08 12.88 -8.31
N GLN A 159 -16.13 12.67 -9.10
CA GLN A 159 -17.44 12.28 -8.59
C GLN A 159 -17.42 10.92 -7.86
N ASN A 160 -16.71 9.93 -8.40
CA ASN A 160 -16.67 8.59 -7.81
C ASN A 160 -15.71 8.51 -6.61
N ILE A 161 -14.67 9.34 -6.57
CA ILE A 161 -13.82 9.51 -5.39
C ILE A 161 -14.67 10.00 -4.21
N GLU A 162 -15.43 11.07 -4.44
CA GLU A 162 -16.30 11.66 -3.43
C GLU A 162 -17.40 10.72 -2.98
N LYS A 163 -18.05 10.05 -3.93
CA LYS A 163 -19.22 9.22 -3.65
C LYS A 163 -18.88 7.85 -3.08
N PHE A 164 -17.72 7.28 -3.43
CA PHE A 164 -17.43 5.87 -3.18
C PHE A 164 -16.07 5.63 -2.53
N PHE A 165 -14.97 5.95 -3.21
CA PHE A 165 -13.65 5.47 -2.80
C PHE A 165 -13.21 6.03 -1.43
N ARG A 166 -13.51 7.30 -1.14
CA ARG A 166 -13.15 7.91 0.14
C ARG A 166 -13.85 7.27 1.35
N HIS A 167 -15.00 6.64 1.12
CA HIS A 167 -15.81 6.00 2.17
C HIS A 167 -15.40 4.55 2.44
N CYS A 168 -14.40 4.02 1.73
CA CYS A 168 -13.87 2.67 1.98
C CYS A 168 -12.91 2.61 3.17
N PHE A 169 -12.60 3.75 3.80
CA PHE A 169 -11.58 3.87 4.83
C PHE A 169 -12.08 4.73 6.00
N ASP A 170 -11.77 4.28 7.22
CA ASP A 170 -11.90 5.12 8.41
C ASP A 170 -10.75 6.13 8.45
N ASP A 171 -11.06 7.42 8.62
CA ASP A 171 -10.08 8.51 8.57
C ASP A 171 -10.18 9.47 9.77
N PRO A 172 -9.87 9.01 10.99
CA PRO A 172 -9.92 9.86 12.17
C PRO A 172 -8.93 11.04 12.14
N GLY A 173 -7.84 10.93 11.36
CA GLY A 173 -6.79 11.95 11.24
C GLY A 173 -6.93 12.91 10.04
N GLY A 174 -7.90 12.65 9.15
CA GLY A 174 -8.11 13.44 7.93
C GLY A 174 -7.05 13.25 6.85
N GLU A 175 -6.05 12.39 7.06
CA GLU A 175 -4.95 12.17 6.10
C GLU A 175 -5.43 11.47 4.83
N ILE A 176 -6.36 10.52 4.99
CA ILE A 176 -6.91 9.79 3.84
C ILE A 176 -7.77 10.73 3.00
N GLY A 177 -8.59 11.56 3.64
CA GLY A 177 -9.36 12.61 3.00
C GLY A 177 -8.47 13.56 2.20
N ARG A 178 -7.39 14.08 2.81
CA ARG A 178 -6.42 14.95 2.10
C ARG A 178 -5.81 14.28 0.88
N SER A 179 -5.53 12.98 0.94
CA SER A 179 -5.01 12.23 -0.21
C SER A 179 -6.02 12.18 -1.36
N PHE A 180 -7.30 11.93 -1.06
CA PHE A 180 -8.37 11.92 -2.06
C PHE A 180 -8.68 13.31 -2.62
N ASP A 181 -8.63 14.36 -1.79
CA ASP A 181 -8.78 15.74 -2.23
C ASP A 181 -7.67 16.12 -3.23
N ALA A 182 -6.43 15.70 -2.96
CA ALA A 182 -5.30 15.91 -3.86
C ALA A 182 -5.47 15.18 -5.20
N LEU A 183 -5.96 13.94 -5.19
CA LEU A 183 -6.27 13.19 -6.40
C LEU A 183 -7.41 13.83 -7.21
N ALA A 184 -8.48 14.25 -6.54
CA ALA A 184 -9.58 14.96 -7.17
C ALA A 184 -9.10 16.25 -7.85
N ALA A 185 -8.29 17.05 -7.16
CA ALA A 185 -7.70 18.26 -7.72
C ALA A 185 -6.80 17.97 -8.93
N ALA A 186 -6.03 16.88 -8.91
CA ALA A 186 -5.18 16.49 -10.04
C ALA A 186 -6.00 16.06 -11.27
N LEU A 187 -7.13 15.37 -11.05
CA LEU A 187 -8.07 15.01 -12.11
C LEU A 187 -8.73 16.24 -12.73
N ASP A 188 -9.17 17.20 -11.91
CA ASP A 188 -9.75 18.45 -12.41
C ASP A 188 -8.74 19.25 -13.24
N ARG A 189 -7.49 19.40 -12.76
CA ARG A 189 -6.42 20.08 -13.51
C ARG A 189 -6.26 19.48 -14.91
N ARG A 190 -6.28 18.15 -15.03
CA ARG A 190 -6.15 17.45 -16.32
C ARG A 190 -7.31 17.72 -17.28
N VAL A 191 -8.54 17.80 -16.76
CA VAL A 191 -9.71 18.13 -17.58
C VAL A 191 -9.57 19.56 -18.10
N SER A 192 -9.26 20.51 -17.22
CA SER A 192 -9.08 21.92 -17.62
C SER A 192 -7.96 22.10 -18.65
N THR A 193 -6.82 21.40 -18.52
CA THR A 193 -5.73 21.49 -19.51
C THR A 193 -6.15 20.97 -20.89
N ARG A 194 -7.00 19.94 -20.96
CA ARG A 194 -7.48 19.37 -22.24
C ARG A 194 -8.53 20.24 -22.94
N GLU A 195 -9.22 21.12 -22.21
CA GLU A 195 -10.19 22.06 -22.80
C GLU A 195 -9.51 23.32 -23.37
N THR A 196 -8.26 23.58 -22.99
CA THR A 196 -7.47 24.74 -23.44
C THR A 196 -6.52 24.45 -24.62
N VAL A 197 -6.44 23.21 -25.10
CA VAL A 197 -5.61 22.79 -26.24
C VAL A 197 -6.51 22.48 -27.43
#